data_AF-A0A660A7M0-F1
#
_entry.id   AF-A0A660A7M0-F1
#
_cell.length_a   1.000
_cell.length_b   1.000
_cell.length_c   1.000
_cell.angle_alpha   90.00
_cell.angle_beta   90.00
_cell.angle_gamma   90.00
#
_symmetry.space_group_name_H-M   'P 1'
#
loop_
_entity.id
_entity.type
_entity.pdbx_description
1 polymer ?
#
loop_
_entity_poly.entity_id
_entity_poly.type
_entity_poly.pdbx_seq_one_letter_code
_entity_poly.pdbx_strand_id
1 'polypeptide(L)'
;GETRVKGLLKGEDVLSTIQVFRNLGVRIEEEDDQLVIEGQGFEGLTAPHQTLDMGNSGTSMRLIAGLLAGQSFEVTMSGDDSLSKRPMDRIVLPLRQMGADITGEGSRHLPPLKLKGSRELNPITYALPVASAQVKSAILLAAL
;
A
#
# COMPACT_ATOMS: atom_id res chain seq x y z
N GLY A 1 4.16 -3.29 -18.40
CA GLY A 1 5.44 -3.71 -19.01
C GLY A 1 6.22 -4.55 -18.02
N GLU A 2 7.13 -5.41 -18.47
CA GLU A 2 7.92 -6.29 -17.61
C GLU A 2 9.02 -5.52 -16.86
N THR A 3 9.21 -5.82 -15.57
CA THR A 3 10.33 -5.32 -14.75
C THR A 3 11.10 -6.48 -14.16
N ARG A 4 12.43 -6.47 -14.29
CA ARG A 4 13.33 -7.47 -13.68
C ARG A 4 14.13 -6.82 -12.56
N VAL A 5 14.09 -7.41 -11.36
CA VAL A 5 14.81 -6.92 -10.18
C VAL A 5 15.90 -7.92 -9.79
N LYS A 6 17.16 -7.46 -9.75
CA LYS A 6 18.31 -8.25 -9.29
C LYS A 6 18.80 -7.76 -7.93
N GLY A 7 19.43 -8.65 -7.15
CA GLY A 7 19.98 -8.29 -5.84
C GLY A 7 18.91 -7.87 -4.82
N LEU A 8 17.71 -8.45 -4.94
CA LEU A 8 16.60 -8.14 -4.05
C LEU A 8 16.91 -8.64 -2.63
N LEU A 9 16.67 -7.78 -1.64
CA LEU A 9 16.67 -8.20 -0.24
C LEU A 9 15.54 -9.20 0.01
N LYS A 10 15.87 -10.47 0.29
CA LYS A 10 14.90 -11.53 0.62
C LYS A 10 14.46 -11.48 2.10
N GLY A 11 14.15 -10.27 2.59
CA GLY A 11 13.65 -10.04 3.95
C GLY A 11 12.13 -10.19 4.03
N GLU A 12 11.62 -10.53 5.22
CA GLU A 12 10.17 -10.78 5.43
C GLU A 12 9.29 -9.63 4.95
N ASP A 13 9.66 -8.38 5.24
CA ASP A 13 8.92 -7.19 4.79
C ASP A 13 8.79 -7.10 3.25
N VAL A 14 9.84 -7.51 2.52
CA VAL A 14 9.84 -7.53 1.06
C VAL A 14 8.98 -8.69 0.55
N LEU A 15 9.06 -9.85 1.19
CA LEU A 15 8.25 -11.02 0.86
C LEU A 15 6.76 -10.75 1.09
N SER A 16 6.38 -10.07 2.19
CA SER A 16 5.01 -9.61 2.43
C SER A 16 4.54 -8.67 1.32
N THR A 17 5.39 -7.75 0.87
CA THR A 17 5.06 -6.84 -0.25
C THR A 17 4.79 -7.61 -1.55
N ILE A 18 5.64 -8.58 -1.88
CA ILE A 18 5.47 -9.43 -3.06
C ILE A 18 4.14 -10.18 -2.97
N GLN A 19 3.83 -10.78 -1.82
CA GLN A 19 2.60 -11.54 -1.64
C GLN A 19 1.36 -10.65 -1.74
N VAL A 20 1.41 -9.41 -1.24
CA VAL A 20 0.32 -8.44 -1.41
C VAL A 20 0.06 -8.16 -2.88
N PHE A 21 1.09 -7.88 -3.68
CA PHE A 21 0.90 -7.62 -5.11
C PHE A 21 0.42 -8.86 -5.88
N ARG A 22 0.85 -10.06 -5.50
CA ARG A 22 0.28 -11.31 -6.05
C ARG A 22 -1.21 -11.44 -5.73
N ASN A 23 -1.62 -11.12 -4.50
CA ASN A 23 -3.02 -11.12 -4.09
C ASN A 23 -3.86 -10.03 -4.81
N LEU A 24 -3.20 -8.98 -5.32
CA LEU A 24 -3.79 -7.92 -6.15
C LEU A 24 -3.73 -8.25 -7.66
N GLY A 25 -3.44 -9.50 -8.02
CA GLY A 25 -3.46 -9.97 -9.42
C GLY A 25 -2.17 -9.73 -10.21
N VAL A 26 -1.10 -9.24 -9.59
CA VAL A 26 0.19 -9.03 -10.28
C VAL A 26 0.95 -10.35 -10.37
N ARG A 27 1.32 -10.75 -11.59
CA ARG A 27 2.22 -11.90 -11.81
C ARG A 27 3.64 -11.53 -11.44
N ILE A 28 4.16 -12.21 -10.42
CA ILE A 28 5.51 -12.02 -9.88
C ILE A 28 6.18 -13.39 -9.74
N GLU A 29 7.21 -13.64 -10.54
CA GLU A 29 7.94 -14.91 -10.63
C GLU A 29 9.40 -14.72 -10.27
N GLU A 30 10.07 -15.81 -9.86
CA GLU A 30 11.50 -15.82 -9.62
C GLU A 30 12.16 -16.65 -10.74
N GLU A 31 13.05 -16.02 -11.50
CA GLU A 31 13.79 -16.62 -12.62
C GLU A 31 15.27 -16.28 -12.47
N ASP A 32 16.17 -17.27 -12.51
CA ASP A 32 17.63 -17.07 -12.50
C ASP A 32 18.14 -16.10 -11.41
N ASP A 33 17.62 -16.24 -10.18
CA ASP A 33 17.89 -15.37 -9.02
C ASP A 33 17.49 -13.90 -9.23
N GLN A 34 16.45 -13.67 -10.03
CA GLN A 34 15.84 -12.38 -10.29
C GLN A 34 14.33 -12.45 -10.09
N LEU A 35 13.75 -11.36 -9.64
CA LEU A 35 12.30 -11.22 -9.58
C LEU A 35 11.79 -10.62 -10.89
N VAL A 36 10.88 -11.30 -11.57
CA VAL A 36 10.22 -10.85 -12.80
C VAL A 36 8.80 -10.43 -12.46
N ILE A 37 8.48 -9.16 -12.71
CA ILE A 37 7.20 -8.54 -12.38
C ILE A 37 6.52 -8.12 -13.68
N GLU A 38 5.34 -8.68 -13.96
CA GLU A 38 4.51 -8.23 -15.07
C GLU A 38 3.66 -7.03 -14.66
N GLY A 39 4.09 -5.83 -15.04
CA GLY A 39 3.37 -4.60 -14.71
C GLY A 39 2.02 -4.51 -15.41
N GLN A 40 0.97 -4.33 -14.61
CA GLN A 40 -0.44 -4.31 -15.02
C GLN A 40 -0.99 -2.92 -15.41
N GLY A 41 -0.14 -1.87 -15.38
CA GLY A 41 -0.57 -0.48 -15.52
C GLY A 41 -1.24 0.06 -14.25
N PHE A 42 -1.69 1.32 -14.26
CA PHE A 42 -2.26 1.99 -13.09
C PHE A 42 -3.61 1.40 -12.64
N GLU A 43 -4.37 0.84 -13.58
CA GLU A 43 -5.72 0.34 -13.34
C GLU A 43 -5.83 -1.19 -13.30
N GLY A 44 -4.73 -1.91 -13.52
CA GLY A 44 -4.75 -3.37 -13.68
C GLY A 44 -4.62 -4.17 -12.39
N LEU A 45 -4.67 -3.53 -11.22
CA LEU A 45 -4.78 -4.26 -9.95
C LEU A 45 -6.21 -4.79 -9.79
N THR A 46 -6.35 -5.96 -9.18
CA THR A 46 -7.65 -6.58 -8.91
C THR A 46 -7.96 -6.61 -7.42
N ALA A 47 -9.25 -6.63 -7.09
CA ALA A 47 -9.70 -6.74 -5.72
C ALA A 47 -9.23 -8.09 -5.13
N PRO A 48 -8.57 -8.11 -3.96
CA PRO A 48 -8.12 -9.33 -3.35
C PRO A 48 -9.29 -10.11 -2.76
N HIS A 49 -9.22 -11.44 -2.77
CA HIS A 49 -10.25 -12.31 -2.17
C HIS A 49 -10.19 -12.37 -0.63
N GLN A 50 -9.12 -11.85 -0.04
CA GLN A 50 -8.85 -11.92 1.39
C GLN A 50 -8.15 -10.64 1.86
N THR A 51 -8.10 -10.46 3.18
CA THR A 51 -7.31 -9.39 3.80
C THR A 51 -5.87 -9.42 3.32
N LEU A 52 -5.33 -8.26 2.96
CA LEU A 52 -3.94 -8.09 2.58
C LEU A 52 -3.08 -8.08 3.85
N ASP A 53 -2.30 -9.14 4.05
CA ASP A 53 -1.37 -9.25 5.16
C ASP A 53 -0.06 -8.50 4.87
N MET A 54 0.19 -7.45 5.65
CA MET A 54 1.40 -6.63 5.55
C MET A 54 2.55 -7.17 6.42
N GLY A 55 2.33 -8.25 7.19
CA GLY A 55 3.29 -8.79 8.14
C GLY A 55 3.67 -7.73 9.19
N ASN A 56 4.98 -7.52 9.38
CA ASN A 56 5.52 -6.45 10.23
C ASN A 56 5.78 -5.14 9.45
N SER A 57 5.61 -5.16 8.11
CA SER A 57 6.07 -4.09 7.24
C SER A 57 5.18 -2.85 7.30
N GLY A 58 5.58 -1.92 8.17
CA GLY A 58 4.98 -0.58 8.21
C GLY A 58 5.23 0.22 6.93
N THR A 59 6.29 -0.10 6.19
CA THR A 59 6.56 0.51 4.88
C THR A 59 5.51 0.07 3.86
N SER A 60 5.27 -1.24 3.75
CA SER A 60 4.31 -1.81 2.79
C SER A 60 2.92 -1.25 3.06
N MET A 61 2.44 -1.34 4.30
CA MET A 61 1.10 -0.85 4.64
C MET A 61 0.89 0.63 4.27
N ARG A 62 1.88 1.49 4.51
CA ARG A 62 1.74 2.94 4.26
C ARG A 62 1.80 3.30 2.78
N LEU A 63 2.75 2.73 2.04
CA LEU A 63 2.92 3.03 0.63
C LEU A 63 1.79 2.42 -0.20
N ILE A 64 1.41 1.17 0.11
CA ILE A 64 0.34 0.46 -0.58
C ILE A 64 -1.02 1.11 -0.28
N ALA A 65 -1.25 1.65 0.91
CA ALA A 65 -2.46 2.45 1.17
C ALA A 65 -2.59 3.65 0.22
N GLY A 66 -1.49 4.34 -0.08
CA GLY A 66 -1.47 5.42 -1.08
C GLY A 66 -1.81 4.92 -2.49
N LEU A 67 -1.18 3.83 -2.91
CA LEU A 67 -1.46 3.22 -4.22
C LEU A 67 -2.91 2.74 -4.34
N LEU A 68 -3.46 2.11 -3.30
CA LEU A 68 -4.81 1.53 -3.31
C LEU A 68 -5.90 2.59 -3.16
N ALA A 69 -5.58 3.79 -2.64
CA ALA A 69 -6.52 4.89 -2.57
C ALA A 69 -7.10 5.27 -3.94
N GLY A 70 -6.32 5.11 -5.03
CA GLY A 70 -6.75 5.39 -6.41
C GLY A 70 -7.47 4.23 -7.12
N GLN A 71 -7.64 3.07 -6.46
CA GLN A 71 -8.26 1.90 -7.08
C GLN A 71 -9.78 1.93 -6.97
N SER A 72 -10.49 1.13 -7.78
CA SER A 72 -11.96 1.11 -7.83
C SER A 72 -12.60 0.02 -6.97
N PHE A 73 -11.89 -0.45 -5.93
CA PHE A 73 -12.36 -1.53 -5.07
C PHE A 73 -12.00 -1.28 -3.59
N GLU A 74 -12.62 -2.08 -2.70
CA GLU A 74 -12.36 -2.06 -1.27
C GLU A 74 -11.35 -3.14 -0.88
N VAL A 75 -10.50 -2.82 0.08
CA VAL A 75 -9.54 -3.74 0.68
C VAL A 75 -9.53 -3.60 2.20
N THR A 76 -9.19 -4.69 2.87
CA THR A 76 -8.73 -4.64 4.27
C THR A 76 -7.24 -4.98 4.30
N MET A 77 -6.46 -4.20 5.05
CA MET A 77 -5.03 -4.41 5.26
C MET A 77 -4.76 -4.65 6.75
N SER A 78 -4.13 -5.75 7.10
CA SER A 78 -3.77 -6.10 8.48
C SER A 78 -2.26 -6.32 8.61
N GLY A 79 -1.80 -6.54 9.84
CA GLY A 79 -0.42 -6.93 10.11
C GLY A 79 -0.34 -7.68 11.44
N ASP A 80 0.89 -8.02 11.83
CA ASP A 80 1.16 -8.69 13.09
C ASP A 80 0.86 -7.80 14.32
N ASP A 81 1.06 -8.36 15.52
CA ASP A 81 0.86 -7.66 16.80
C ASP A 81 1.72 -6.39 16.95
N SER A 82 2.87 -6.32 16.28
CA SER A 82 3.75 -5.16 16.31
C SER A 82 3.19 -4.07 15.42
N LEU A 83 2.85 -4.40 14.18
CA LEU A 83 2.34 -3.48 13.17
C LEU A 83 0.95 -2.94 13.57
N SER A 84 0.10 -3.78 14.16
CA SER A 84 -1.24 -3.41 14.63
C SER A 84 -1.23 -2.36 15.75
N LYS A 85 -0.08 -2.10 16.38
CA LYS A 85 0.08 -1.04 17.38
C LYS A 85 0.64 0.27 16.79
N ARG A 86 1.01 0.28 15.51
CA ARG A 86 1.67 1.43 14.87
C ARG A 86 0.62 2.41 14.33
N PRO A 87 0.80 3.72 14.57
CA PRO A 87 -0.14 4.72 14.07
C PRO A 87 -0.07 4.84 12.54
N MET A 88 -1.25 4.94 11.92
CA MET A 88 -1.43 5.17 10.48
C MET A 88 -2.16 6.49 10.19
N ASP A 89 -2.51 7.26 11.21
CA ASP A 89 -3.01 8.64 11.11
C ASP A 89 -2.23 9.51 10.11
N ARG A 90 -0.90 9.44 10.11
CA ARG A 90 -0.02 10.20 9.21
C ARG A 90 -0.21 9.92 7.71
N ILE A 91 -0.79 8.78 7.33
CA ILE A 91 -1.19 8.51 5.94
C ILE A 91 -2.71 8.60 5.75
N VAL A 92 -3.49 8.24 6.77
CA VAL A 92 -4.95 8.30 6.72
C VAL A 92 -5.43 9.73 6.53
N LEU A 93 -4.86 10.69 7.27
CA LEU A 93 -5.27 12.08 7.22
C LEU A 93 -5.08 12.72 5.83
N PRO A 94 -3.88 12.72 5.20
CA PRO A 94 -3.73 13.28 3.87
C PRO A 94 -4.52 12.52 2.80
N LEU A 95 -4.61 11.19 2.85
CA LEU A 95 -5.40 10.43 1.88
C LEU A 95 -6.90 10.77 1.97
N ARG A 96 -7.43 10.99 3.18
CA ARG A 96 -8.81 11.49 3.36
C ARG A 96 -9.00 12.91 2.81
N GLN A 97 -7.99 13.78 2.93
CA GLN A 97 -8.05 15.12 2.30
C GLN A 97 -8.10 15.03 0.77
N MET A 98 -7.51 13.97 0.19
CA MET A 98 -7.65 13.65 -1.24
C MET A 98 -9.01 13.03 -1.58
N GLY A 99 -9.85 12.70 -0.59
CA GLY A 99 -11.16 12.06 -0.81
C GLY A 99 -11.16 10.54 -0.70
N ALA A 100 -10.06 9.91 -0.26
CA ALA A 100 -10.03 8.48 -0.01
C ALA A 100 -10.86 8.11 1.22
N ASP A 101 -11.66 7.05 1.12
CA ASP A 101 -12.37 6.47 2.26
C ASP A 101 -11.49 5.40 2.90
N ILE A 102 -10.73 5.81 3.92
CA ILE A 102 -9.82 4.93 4.67
C ILE A 102 -10.10 5.08 6.16
N THR A 103 -10.25 3.96 6.87
CA THR A 103 -10.51 3.90 8.31
C THR A 103 -9.57 2.92 8.99
N GLY A 104 -9.32 3.15 10.28
CA GLY A 104 -8.54 2.28 11.17
C GLY A 104 -9.04 2.47 12.59
N GLU A 105 -8.51 1.71 13.54
CA GLU A 105 -9.02 1.66 14.92
C GLU A 105 -8.57 2.87 15.76
N GLY A 106 -9.52 3.44 16.50
CA GLY A 106 -9.29 4.55 17.42
C GLY A 106 -8.83 5.85 16.75
N SER A 107 -8.38 6.81 17.57
CA SER A 107 -7.95 8.14 17.11
C SER A 107 -6.64 8.12 16.32
N ARG A 108 -5.82 7.09 16.49
CA ARG A 108 -4.53 6.92 15.79
C ARG A 108 -4.63 6.09 14.51
N HIS A 109 -5.83 5.64 14.18
CA HIS A 109 -6.13 4.79 13.04
C HIS A 109 -5.20 3.56 12.96
N LEU A 110 -5.20 2.77 14.03
CA LEU A 110 -4.38 1.57 14.09
C LEU A 110 -4.88 0.50 13.09
N PRO A 111 -4.00 -0.36 12.56
CA PRO A 111 -4.43 -1.50 11.76
C PRO A 111 -5.33 -2.44 12.59
N PRO A 112 -6.27 -3.17 11.95
CA PRO A 112 -6.48 -3.27 10.51
C PRO A 112 -7.07 -1.99 9.87
N LEU A 113 -6.60 -1.67 8.68
CA LEU A 113 -7.13 -0.57 7.88
C LEU A 113 -8.15 -1.08 6.88
N LYS A 114 -9.31 -0.44 6.80
CA LYS A 114 -10.27 -0.64 5.71
C LYS A 114 -10.15 0.54 4.77
N LEU A 115 -9.94 0.27 3.50
CA LEU A 115 -9.77 1.28 2.46
C LEU A 115 -10.70 0.97 1.31
N LYS A 116 -11.60 1.89 1.01
CA LYS A 116 -12.38 1.92 -0.22
C LYS A 116 -11.76 2.95 -1.14
N GLY A 117 -11.12 2.47 -2.20
CA GLY A 117 -10.49 3.34 -3.18
C GLY A 117 -11.50 4.14 -3.99
N SER A 118 -11.02 5.22 -4.61
CA SER A 118 -11.77 6.08 -5.52
C SER A 118 -10.91 6.46 -6.72
N ARG A 119 -11.47 6.39 -7.94
CA ARG A 119 -10.82 6.90 -9.15
C ARG A 119 -10.77 8.44 -9.20
N GLU A 120 -11.57 9.09 -8.37
CA GLU A 120 -11.73 10.54 -8.33
C GLU A 120 -11.07 11.10 -7.07
N LEU A 121 -9.76 10.88 -6.92
CA LEU A 121 -8.99 11.56 -5.87
C LEU A 121 -8.73 13.02 -6.26
N ASN A 122 -8.86 13.90 -5.28
CA ASN A 122 -8.54 15.31 -5.42
C ASN A 122 -7.02 15.52 -5.31
N PRO A 123 -6.44 16.42 -6.12
CA PRO A 123 -5.06 16.84 -5.94
C PRO A 123 -4.89 17.47 -4.56
N ILE A 124 -3.70 17.32 -3.97
CA ILE A 124 -3.41 17.81 -2.63
C ILE A 124 -2.20 18.75 -2.61
N THR A 125 -2.32 19.83 -1.84
CA THR A 125 -1.18 20.61 -1.37
C THR A 125 -0.98 20.29 0.11
N TYR A 126 0.04 19.50 0.43
CA TYR A 126 0.25 18.99 1.78
C TYR A 126 1.63 19.38 2.32
N ALA A 127 1.66 20.19 3.39
CA ALA A 127 2.87 20.43 4.16
C ALA A 127 3.06 19.27 5.15
N LEU A 128 4.13 18.49 4.97
CA LEU A 128 4.39 17.35 5.85
C LEU A 128 4.66 17.84 7.29
N PRO A 129 3.88 17.41 8.30
CA PRO A 129 4.09 17.84 9.68
C PRO A 129 5.33 17.19 10.31
N VAL A 130 5.81 16.09 9.71
CA VAL A 130 7.01 15.36 10.13
C VAL A 130 7.82 14.97 8.90
N ALA A 131 9.14 14.95 9.03
CA ALA A 131 10.03 14.46 7.98
C ALA A 131 9.85 12.93 7.80
N SER A 132 8.92 12.53 6.95
CA SER A 132 8.61 11.12 6.69
C SER A 132 8.56 10.82 5.20
N ALA A 133 9.56 10.07 4.73
CA ALA A 133 9.60 9.57 3.36
C ALA A 133 8.38 8.69 3.03
N GLN A 134 7.91 7.90 3.99
CA GLN A 134 6.76 7.01 3.79
C GLN A 134 5.46 7.78 3.54
N VAL A 135 5.21 8.87 4.29
CA VAL A 135 4.04 9.73 4.07
C VAL A 135 4.12 10.41 2.71
N LYS A 136 5.30 10.95 2.37
CA LYS A 136 5.54 11.57 1.06
C LYS A 136 5.27 10.58 -0.07
N SER A 137 5.84 9.38 -0.02
CA SER A 137 5.67 8.36 -1.05
C SER A 137 4.23 7.89 -1.18
N ALA A 138 3.51 7.71 -0.07
CA ALA A 138 2.09 7.34 -0.10
C ALA A 138 1.24 8.40 -0.83
N ILE A 139 1.44 9.69 -0.53
CA ILE A 139 0.74 10.79 -1.19
C ILE A 139 1.09 10.85 -2.69
N LEU A 140 2.38 10.71 -3.02
CA LEU A 140 2.82 10.73 -4.43
C LEU A 140 2.20 9.58 -5.22
N LEU A 141 2.14 8.37 -4.65
CA LEU A 141 1.50 7.21 -5.29
C LEU A 141 0.00 7.42 -5.49
N ALA A 142 -0.68 8.07 -4.54
CA ALA A 142 -2.10 8.41 -4.66
C ALA A 142 -2.38 9.54 -5.69
N ALA A 143 -1.36 10.29 -6.10
CA ALA A 143 -1.47 11.41 -7.03
C ALA A 143 -1.10 11.05 -8.48
N LEU A 144 -0.70 9.78 -8.74
CA LEU A 144 -0.44 9.25 -10.07
C LEU A 144 -1.76 8.88 -10.78
#